data_AF-A0A5X4GDD6-F1
#
_entry.id   AF-A0A5X4GDD6-F1
#
_cell.length_a   1.000
_cell.length_b   1.000
_cell.length_c   1.000
_cell.angle_alpha   90.00
_cell.angle_beta   90.00
_cell.angle_gamma   90.00
#
_symmetry.space_group_name_H-M   'P 1'
#
loop_
_entity.id
_entity.type
_entity.pdbx_description
1 polymer ?
#
loop_
_entity_poly.entity_id
_entity_poly.type
_entity_poly.pdbx_seq_one_letter_code
_entity_poly.pdbx_strand_id
1 'polypeptide(L)' 'MIVTTLPNLHIYTQRGTRQRKAEFVEDRKQYENKYLRNEGYAVEYPELYAAFDESAVTIGATAAPSAGA' A
#
# COMPACT_ATOMS: atom_id res chain seq x y z
N MET A 1 3.69 -10.55 2.30
CA MET A 1 3.72 -10.81 0.84
C MET A 1 2.29 -10.82 0.33
N ILE A 2 2.01 -10.14 -0.78
CA ILE A 2 0.66 -10.00 -1.33
C ILE A 2 0.64 -10.60 -2.74
N VAL A 3 -0.43 -11.35 -3.05
CA VAL A 3 -0.67 -11.94 -4.36
C VAL A 3 -2.03 -11.45 -4.86
N THR A 4 -2.01 -10.76 -5.99
CA THR A 4 -3.18 -10.26 -6.72
C THR A 4 -2.76 -9.88 -8.14
N THR A 5 -3.70 -9.68 -9.05
CA THR A 5 -3.42 -9.07 -10.35
C THR A 5 -3.23 -7.55 -10.17
N LEU A 6 -2.29 -6.95 -10.92
CA LEU A 6 -2.10 -5.48 -10.97
C LEU A 6 -3.38 -4.69 -11.27
N PRO A 7 -4.23 -5.10 -12.24
CA PRO A 7 -5.49 -4.39 -12.49
C PRO A 7 -6.47 -4.42 -11.32
N ASN A 8 -6.37 -5.35 -10.37
CA ASN A 8 -7.27 -5.42 -9.22
C ASN A 8 -6.99 -4.34 -8.15
N LEU A 9 -5.87 -3.63 -8.26
CA LEU A 9 -5.46 -2.56 -7.33
C LEU A 9 -5.90 -1.19 -7.85
N HIS A 10 -6.79 -0.54 -7.12
CA HIS A 10 -7.46 0.68 -7.56
C HIS A 10 -7.06 1.88 -6.69
N ILE A 11 -6.81 3.00 -7.35
CA ILE A 11 -6.59 4.30 -6.70
C ILE A 11 -7.62 5.28 -7.25
N TYR A 12 -8.53 5.72 -6.40
CA TYR A 12 -9.55 6.71 -6.74
C TYR A 12 -9.13 8.08 -6.25
N THR A 13 -9.01 9.03 -7.17
CA THR A 13 -8.75 10.44 -6.80
C THR A 13 -10.01 11.25 -6.99
N GLN A 14 -10.44 11.98 -5.96
CA GLN A 14 -11.64 12.80 -6.07
C GLN A 14 -11.37 14.02 -6.96
N ARG A 15 -12.21 14.23 -7.96
CA ARG A 15 -12.09 15.37 -8.88
C ARG A 15 -12.39 16.67 -8.14
N GLY A 16 -11.57 17.69 -8.39
CA GLY A 16 -11.81 19.05 -7.88
C GLY A 16 -11.39 19.32 -6.43
N THR A 17 -10.90 18.32 -5.69
CA THR A 17 -10.45 18.50 -4.29
C THR A 17 -8.95 18.71 -4.13
N ARG A 18 -8.21 18.77 -5.25
CA ARG A 18 -6.78 19.05 -5.24
C ARG A 18 -6.56 20.50 -4.86
N GLN A 19 -5.90 20.73 -3.73
CA GLN A 19 -5.54 22.07 -3.26
C GLN A 19 -4.03 22.19 -3.17
N ARG A 20 -3.50 23.33 -3.64
CA ARG A 20 -2.09 23.67 -3.51
C ARG A 20 -1.97 25.06 -2.92
N LYS A 21 -1.14 25.20 -1.89
CA LYS A 21 -0.80 26.50 -1.29
C LYS A 21 0.71 26.57 -1.14
N ALA A 22 1.30 27.70 -1.51
CA ALA A 22 2.70 27.95 -1.24
C ALA A 22 2.83 29.35 -0.62
N GLU A 23 3.52 29.44 0.51
CA GLU A 23 3.62 30.67 1.30
C GLU A 23 4.93 30.74 2.06
N PHE A 24 5.40 31.97 2.31
CA PHE A 24 6.45 32.22 3.28
C PHE A 24 5.81 32.30 4.66
N VAL A 25 6.11 31.32 5.52
CA VAL A 25 5.61 31.29 6.91
C VAL A 25 6.63 32.00 7.78
N GLU A 26 6.34 33.25 8.15
CA GLU A 26 7.26 34.10 8.92
C GLU A 26 7.58 33.52 10.30
N ASP A 27 6.60 32.94 10.98
CA ASP A 27 6.76 32.33 12.31
C ASP A 27 7.82 31.20 12.30
N ARG A 28 7.80 30.37 11.25
CA ARG A 28 8.77 29.29 11.03
C ARG A 28 9.98 29.72 10.21
N LYS A 29 10.00 30.95 9.73
CA LYS A 29 11.05 31.54 8.88
C LYS A 29 11.40 30.66 7.67
N GLN A 30 10.40 30.01 7.08
CA GLN A 30 10.62 29.08 5.95
C GLN A 30 9.55 29.22 4.88
N TYR A 31 9.92 28.89 3.64
CA TYR A 31 8.99 28.74 2.53
C TYR A 31 8.34 27.35 2.59
N GLU A 32 7.02 27.29 2.62
CA GLU A 32 6.28 26.03 2.68
C GLU A 32 5.46 25.79 1.43
N ASN A 33 5.46 24.54 0.95
CA ASN A 33 4.56 24.07 -0.10
C ASN A 33 3.62 23.01 0.48
N LYS A 34 2.32 23.23 0.38
CA LYS A 34 1.27 22.36 0.87
C LYS A 34 0.52 21.81 -0.32
N TYR A 35 0.42 20.49 -0.42
CA TYR A 35 -0.36 19.81 -1.42
C TYR A 35 -1.33 18.86 -0.74
N LEU A 36 -2.63 19.07 -0.99
CA LEU A 36 -3.69 18.23 -0.48
C LEU A 36 -4.40 17.57 -1.66
N ARG A 37 -4.60 16.25 -1.56
CA ARG A 37 -5.33 15.45 -2.54
C ARG A 37 -6.13 14.38 -1.79
N ASN A 38 -7.43 14.29 -2.08
CA ASN A 38 -8.27 13.24 -1.52
C ASN A 38 -8.16 11.98 -2.38
N GLU A 39 -7.70 10.89 -1.77
CA GLU A 39 -7.45 9.60 -2.43
C GLU A 39 -8.06 8.46 -1.61
N GLY A 40 -8.67 7.51 -2.30
CA GLY A 40 -9.11 6.24 -1.74
C GLY A 40 -8.37 5.08 -2.41
N TYR A 41 -7.86 4.15 -1.60
CA TYR A 41 -7.23 2.92 -2.06
C TYR A 41 -8.21 1.76 -1.90
N ALA A 42 -8.38 0.97 -2.95
CA ALA A 42 -9.34 -0.13 -2.95
C ALA A 42 -8.81 -1.36 -3.68
N VAL A 43 -9.34 -2.51 -3.30
CA VAL A 43 -9.24 -3.78 -4.02
C VAL A 43 -10.61 -4.02 -4.63
N GLU A 44 -10.67 -4.19 -5.95
CA GLU A 44 -11.97 -4.29 -6.65
C GLU A 44 -12.66 -5.63 -6.38
N TYR A 45 -11.93 -6.74 -6.57
CA TYR A 45 -12.39 -8.09 -6.35
C TYR A 45 -11.63 -8.73 -5.17
N PRO A 46 -12.27 -8.89 -4.00
CA PRO A 46 -11.64 -9.51 -2.84
C PRO A 46 -11.21 -10.96 -3.07
N GLU A 47 -11.92 -11.69 -3.93
CA GLU A 47 -11.64 -13.09 -4.27
C GLU A 47 -10.29 -13.29 -4.97
N LEU A 48 -9.77 -12.24 -5.63
CA LEU A 48 -8.50 -12.25 -6.33
C LEU A 48 -7.32 -11.82 -5.45
N TYR A 49 -7.58 -11.51 -4.17
CA TYR A 49 -6.57 -11.02 -3.23
C TYR A 49 -6.22 -12.09 -2.20
N ALA A 50 -4.93 -12.36 -2.05
CA ALA A 50 -4.38 -13.15 -0.96
C ALA A 50 -3.16 -12.45 -0.35
N ALA A 51 -3.01 -12.55 0.97
CA ALA A 51 -1.86 -12.00 1.68
C ALA A 51 -1.37 -12.97 2.74
N PHE A 52 -0.05 -12.98 2.92
CA PHE A 52 0.66 -13.74 3.93
C PHE A 52 1.46 -12.77 4.80
N ASP A 53 1.42 -12.99 6.11
CA ASP A 53 2.30 -12.31 7.06
C ASP A 53 3.72 -12.84 6.89
N GLU A 54 4.63 -11.96 6.47
CA GLU A 54 6.04 -12.32 6.23
C GLU A 54 6.76 -12.75 7.51
N SER A 55 6.34 -12.23 8.67
CA SER A 55 6.94 -12.61 9.96
C SER A 55 6.61 -14.05 10.35
N ALA A 56 5.52 -14.60 9.81
CA ALA A 56 5.09 -15.99 10.03
C ALA A 56 5.64 -16.96 8.97
N VAL A 57 6.34 -16.48 7.94
CA VAL A 57 6.92 -17.32 6.88
C VAL A 57 8.38 -17.64 7.21
N THR A 58 8.67 -18.92 7.48
CA THR A 58 10.04 -19.40 7.65
C THR A 58 10.51 -20.11 6.38
N ILE A 59 11.61 -19.65 5.79
CA ILE A 59 12.25 -20.29 4.64
C ILE A 59 13.43 -21.11 5.14
N GLY A 60 13.37 -22.45 5.01
CA GLY A 60 14.41 -23.36 5.49
C GLY A 60 14.33 -24.73 4.81
N ALA A 61 15.33 -25.58 5.03
CA ALA A 61 15.34 -26.94 4.49
C ALA A 61 14.28 -27.81 5.18
N THR A 62 13.39 -28.44 4.39
CA THR A 62 12.42 -29.40 4.89
C THR A 62 13.11 -30.73 5.23
N ALA A 63 12.80 -31.29 6.41
CA ALA A 63 13.22 -32.65 6.73
C ALA A 63 12.53 -33.62 5.77
N ALA A 64 13.30 -34.56 5.20
CA ALA A 64 12.78 -35.58 4.30
C ALA A 64 11.64 -36.35 5.00
N PRO A 65 10.53 -36.68 4.31
CA PRO A 65 9.46 -37.45 4.92
C PRO A 65 10.04 -38.80 5.36
N SER A 66 9.91 -39.13 6.65
CA SER A 66 10.24 -40.46 7.14
C SER A 66 9.31 -41.45 6.45
N ALA A 67 9.86 -42.28 5.57
CA ALA A 67 9.13 -43.41 5.00
C ALA A 67 8.61 -44.26 6.18
N GLY A 68 7.29 -44.29 6.36
CA GLY A 68 6.66 -45.13 7.36
C GLY A 68 7.04 -46.59 7.11
N ALA A 69 7.60 -47.21 8.15
CA ALA A 69 7.92 -48.63 8.21
C ALA A 69 6.66 -49.46 8.52
#